data_AF-A0A6V7JY00-F1
#
_entry.id   AF-A0A6V7JY00-F1
#
_cell.length_a   1.000
_cell.length_b   1.000
_cell.length_c   1.000
_cell.angle_alpha   90.00
_cell.angle_beta   90.00
_cell.angle_gamma   90.00
#
_symmetry.space_group_name_H-M   'P 1'
#
loop_
_entity.id
_entity.type
_entity.pdbx_description
1 polymer ?
#
loop_
_entity_poly.entity_id
_entity_poly.type
_entity_poly.pdbx_seq_one_letter_code
_entity_poly.pdbx_strand_id
1 'polypeptide(L)'
;DSQFLEERRRSLLRFLILIARHPVVRKDPIVQFFFTYTGEETQYKIKEVFRRVPDEFATSELASRAKELVPPETLTEFANSRDQIRVILCGISRLKNIADCLAIRSHSYAVDMAELGTQLSNLASEPHGNSSWASGGSTIWQDMKKGFHVIA
;
A
#
# COMPACT_ATOMS: atom_id res chain seq x y z
N ASP A 1 -4.65 10.92 11.64
CA ASP A 1 -3.40 10.44 12.27
C ASP A 1 -3.19 8.92 12.27
N SER A 2 -4.15 8.09 12.69
CA SER A 2 -3.97 6.63 12.75
C SER A 2 -3.68 5.96 11.39
N GLN A 3 -4.40 6.36 10.34
CA GLN A 3 -4.17 5.85 8.98
C GLN A 3 -2.75 6.18 8.48
N PHE A 4 -2.29 7.42 8.69
CA PHE A 4 -0.94 7.84 8.31
C PHE A 4 0.13 7.02 9.04
N LEU A 5 -0.05 6.78 10.35
CA LEU A 5 0.88 5.96 11.14
C LEU A 5 0.93 4.52 10.63
N GLU A 6 -0.20 3.94 10.25
CA GLU A 6 -0.27 2.59 9.70
C GLU A 6 0.37 2.48 8.32
N GLU A 7 0.14 3.46 7.44
CA GLU A 7 0.80 3.54 6.12
C GLU A 7 2.32 3.69 6.25
N ARG A 8 2.77 4.54 7.18
CA ARG A 8 4.19 4.70 7.50
C ARG A 8 4.78 3.39 8.02
N ARG A 9 4.11 2.73 8.96
CA ARG A 9 4.56 1.44 9.54
C ARG A 9 4.71 0.37 8.45
N ARG A 10 3.71 0.23 7.57
CA ARG A 10 3.76 -0.71 6.43
C ARG A 10 4.89 -0.40 5.47
N SER A 11 5.12 0.88 5.17
CA SER A 11 6.19 1.32 4.26
C SER A 11 7.58 1.07 4.86
N LEU A 12 7.76 1.38 6.14
CA LEU A 12 9.01 1.09 6.87
C LEU A 12 9.28 -0.41 6.93
N LEU A 13 8.27 -1.24 7.20
CA LEU A 13 8.44 -2.69 7.19
C LEU A 13 8.92 -3.20 5.82
N ARG A 14 8.30 -2.75 4.73
CA ARG A 14 8.74 -3.10 3.36
C ARG A 14 10.18 -2.66 3.10
N PHE A 15 10.54 -1.45 3.52
CA PHE A 15 11.89 -0.92 3.39
C PHE A 15 12.90 -1.77 4.17
N LEU A 16 12.66 -2.04 5.45
CA LEU A 16 13.56 -2.85 6.27
C LEU A 16 13.70 -4.27 5.73
N ILE A 17 12.63 -4.88 5.21
CA ILE A 17 12.71 -6.18 4.54
C ILE A 17 13.61 -6.12 3.30
N LEU A 18 13.49 -5.07 2.49
CA LEU A 18 14.34 -4.90 1.29
C LEU A 18 15.81 -4.79 1.69
N ILE A 19 16.12 -3.96 2.70
CA ILE A 19 17.47 -3.80 3.24
C ILE A 19 18.01 -5.13 3.78
N ALA A 20 17.22 -5.85 4.60
CA ALA A 20 17.62 -7.11 5.20
C ALA A 20 17.80 -8.26 4.19
N ARG A 21 17.13 -8.20 3.04
CA ARG A 21 17.24 -9.21 1.97
C ARG A 21 18.31 -8.88 0.93
N HIS A 22 18.79 -7.64 0.87
CA HIS A 22 19.76 -7.22 -0.12
C HIS A 22 21.13 -7.87 0.13
N PRO A 23 21.78 -8.51 -0.86
CA PRO A 23 22.97 -9.34 -0.65
C PRO A 23 24.22 -8.56 -0.20
N VAL A 24 24.31 -7.28 -0.57
CA VAL A 24 25.41 -6.39 -0.18
C VAL A 24 25.06 -5.61 1.08
N VAL A 25 24.03 -4.74 1.03
CA VAL A 25 23.61 -3.89 2.15
C VAL A 25 23.35 -4.64 3.47
N ARG A 26 22.81 -5.87 3.47
CA ARG A 26 22.64 -6.66 4.71
C ARG A 26 23.96 -6.92 5.45
N LYS A 27 25.07 -7.01 4.70
CA LYS A 27 26.40 -7.29 5.26
C LYS A 27 27.07 -6.04 5.83
N ASP A 28 26.48 -4.87 5.61
CA ASP A 28 27.04 -3.62 6.11
C ASP A 28 27.04 -3.60 7.65
N PRO A 29 28.17 -3.28 8.30
CA PRO A 29 28.28 -3.25 9.76
C PRO A 29 27.30 -2.29 10.44
N ILE A 30 26.97 -1.15 9.82
CA ILE A 30 26.02 -0.18 10.36
C ILE A 30 24.61 -0.78 10.34
N VAL A 31 24.23 -1.45 9.25
CA VAL A 31 22.94 -2.12 9.11
C VAL A 31 22.78 -3.25 10.12
N GLN A 32 23.82 -4.07 10.30
CA GLN A 32 23.82 -5.13 11.32
C GLN A 32 23.68 -4.55 12.72
N PHE A 33 24.48 -3.54 13.06
CA PHE A 33 24.40 -2.86 14.34
C PHE A 33 23.02 -2.28 14.60
N PHE A 34 22.41 -1.64 13.59
CA PHE A 34 21.06 -1.09 13.68
C PHE A 34 20.01 -2.16 14.03
N PHE A 35 20.14 -3.38 13.50
CA PHE A 35 19.19 -4.47 13.78
C PHE A 35 19.45 -5.20 15.10
N THR A 36 20.69 -5.26 15.58
CA THR A 36 21.06 -6.05 16.76
C THR A 36 21.21 -5.23 18.04
N TYR A 37 21.40 -3.92 17.95
CA TYR A 37 21.60 -3.08 19.13
C TYR A 37 20.29 -2.92 19.91
N THR A 38 20.34 -3.25 21.20
CA THR A 38 19.20 -3.22 22.12
C THR A 38 19.28 -2.12 23.18
N GLY A 39 20.35 -1.32 23.16
CA GLY A 39 20.53 -0.22 24.12
C GLY A 39 19.73 1.04 23.75
N GLU A 40 19.79 2.03 24.63
CA GLU A 40 19.18 3.33 24.39
C GLU A 40 20.02 4.17 23.39
N GLU A 41 19.40 5.20 22.82
CA GLU A 41 20.05 6.18 21.93
C GLU A 41 20.80 5.58 20.73
N THR A 42 20.18 4.63 20.02
CA THR A 42 20.76 3.94 18.84
C THR A 42 21.44 4.87 17.84
N GLN A 43 20.84 6.04 17.57
CA GLN A 43 21.40 7.01 16.63
C GLN A 43 22.75 7.58 17.11
N TYR A 44 22.82 7.99 18.39
CA TYR A 44 24.06 8.50 18.98
C TYR A 44 25.13 7.41 18.97
N LYS A 45 24.74 6.19 19.35
CA LYS A 45 25.67 5.06 19.42
C LYS A 45 26.24 4.67 18.05
N ILE A 46 25.41 4.65 17.01
CA ILE A 46 25.88 4.44 15.62
C ILE A 46 26.92 5.49 15.25
N LYS A 47 26.64 6.77 15.50
CA LYS A 47 27.59 7.85 15.20
C LYS A 47 28.89 7.68 15.95
N GLU A 48 28.85 7.30 17.22
CA GLU A 48 30.03 7.11 18.06
C GLU A 48 30.90 5.95 17.56
N VAL A 49 30.29 4.78 17.34
CA VAL A 49 30.98 3.53 16.95
C VAL A 49 31.59 3.65 15.56
N PHE A 50 30.86 4.24 14.62
CA PHE A 50 31.28 4.30 13.22
C PHE A 50 31.94 5.64 12.83
N ARG A 51 32.24 6.54 13.77
CA ARG A 51 32.80 7.88 13.48
C ARG A 51 34.13 7.88 12.73
N ARG A 52 34.90 6.79 12.84
CA ARG A 52 36.24 6.63 12.26
C ARG A 52 36.26 5.70 11.06
N VAL A 53 35.10 5.23 10.60
CA VAL A 53 35.03 4.41 9.39
C VAL A 53 35.42 5.30 8.21
N PRO A 54 36.49 4.93 7.47
CA PRO A 54 36.91 5.67 6.29
C PRO A 54 35.86 5.55 5.18
N ASP A 55 35.94 6.45 4.21
CA ASP A 55 35.07 6.44 3.04
C ASP A 55 35.19 5.11 2.26
N GLU A 56 34.03 4.55 1.88
CA GLU A 56 33.94 3.24 1.23
C GLU A 56 34.66 3.18 -0.12
N PHE A 57 34.74 4.30 -0.85
CA PHE A 57 35.45 4.39 -2.12
C PHE A 57 36.97 4.39 -1.92
N ALA A 58 37.45 4.86 -0.76
CA ALA A 58 38.88 4.85 -0.43
C ALA A 58 39.37 3.44 -0.01
N THR A 59 38.48 2.57 0.48
CA THR A 59 38.85 1.23 0.97
C THR A 59 38.41 0.07 0.07
N SER A 60 37.59 0.33 -0.95
CA SER A 60 37.01 -0.71 -1.80
C SER A 60 37.95 -1.18 -2.92
N GLU A 61 38.24 -2.49 -2.97
CA GLU A 61 38.96 -3.13 -4.07
C GLU A 61 38.22 -3.04 -5.41
N LEU A 62 36.89 -2.92 -5.39
CA LEU A 62 36.10 -2.73 -6.61
C LEU A 62 36.28 -1.32 -7.17
N ALA A 63 36.44 -0.32 -6.30
CA ALA A 63 36.66 1.06 -6.70
C ALA A 63 38.01 1.22 -7.40
N SER A 64 39.07 0.56 -6.90
CA SER A 64 40.40 0.60 -7.54
C SER A 64 40.43 -0.04 -8.93
N ARG A 65 39.53 -1.00 -9.19
CA ARG A 65 39.41 -1.71 -10.47
C ARG A 65 38.25 -1.24 -11.35
N ALA A 66 37.58 -0.15 -11.00
CA ALA A 66 36.35 0.29 -11.67
C ALA A 66 36.51 0.43 -13.19
N LYS A 67 37.66 0.91 -13.67
CA LYS A 67 37.93 1.05 -15.12
C LYS A 67 37.99 -0.28 -15.87
N GLU A 68 38.40 -1.36 -15.22
CA GLU A 68 38.42 -2.71 -15.80
C GLU A 68 37.02 -3.36 -15.81
N LEU A 69 36.18 -2.94 -14.87
CA LEU A 69 34.84 -3.50 -14.64
C LEU A 69 33.74 -2.83 -15.48
N VAL A 70 34.06 -1.81 -16.26
CA VAL A 70 33.12 -1.06 -17.10
C VAL A 70 33.33 -1.44 -18.56
N PRO A 71 32.49 -2.33 -19.14
CA PRO A 71 32.49 -2.63 -20.56
C PRO A 71 32.31 -1.39 -21.44
N PRO A 72 32.81 -1.41 -22.69
CA PRO A 72 32.65 -0.29 -23.63
C PRO A 72 31.17 0.03 -23.95
N GLU A 73 30.27 -0.95 -23.83
CA GLU A 73 28.84 -0.81 -24.10
C GLU A 73 28.04 -0.27 -22.90
N THR A 74 28.68 -0.09 -21.73
CA THR A 74 28.01 0.28 -20.47
C THR A 74 27.17 1.53 -20.55
N LEU A 75 27.62 2.56 -21.29
CA LEU A 75 26.89 3.83 -21.40
C LEU A 75 25.54 3.64 -22.12
N THR A 76 25.52 2.82 -23.17
CA THR A 76 24.32 2.50 -23.93
C THR A 76 23.38 1.61 -23.11
N GLU A 77 23.90 0.56 -22.48
CA GLU A 77 23.10 -0.31 -21.62
C GLU A 77 22.52 0.42 -20.41
N PHE A 78 23.28 1.33 -19.81
CA PHE A 78 22.81 2.18 -18.71
C PHE A 78 21.70 3.12 -19.18
N ALA A 79 21.83 3.75 -20.35
CA ALA A 79 20.78 4.59 -20.91
C ALA A 79 19.49 3.79 -21.16
N ASN A 80 19.61 2.60 -21.75
CA ASN A 80 18.48 1.69 -21.98
C ASN A 80 17.82 1.27 -20.66
N SER A 81 18.61 0.87 -19.68
CA SER A 81 18.14 0.45 -18.35
C SER A 81 17.42 1.59 -17.63
N ARG A 82 17.95 2.82 -17.70
CA ARG A 82 17.32 4.00 -17.10
C ARG A 82 15.96 4.28 -17.72
N ASP A 83 15.86 4.19 -19.05
CA ASP A 83 14.61 4.43 -19.74
C ASP A 83 13.59 3.30 -19.44
N GLN A 84 14.04 2.05 -19.36
CA GLN A 84 13.22 0.92 -18.92
C GLN A 84 12.69 1.12 -17.49
N ILE A 85 13.55 1.50 -16.54
CA ILE A 85 13.15 1.80 -15.15
C ILE A 85 12.11 2.92 -15.13
N ARG A 86 12.27 3.97 -15.95
CA ARG A 86 11.30 5.06 -16.05
C ARG A 86 9.93 4.55 -16.51
N VAL A 87 9.89 3.72 -17.55
CA VAL A 87 8.64 3.13 -18.08
C VAL A 87 7.96 2.28 -17.01
N ILE A 88 8.72 1.41 -16.33
CA ILE A 88 8.21 0.56 -15.24
C ILE A 88 7.65 1.41 -14.10
N LEU A 89 8.40 2.43 -13.65
CA LEU A 89 7.98 3.30 -12.56
C LEU A 89 6.68 4.04 -12.90
N CYS A 90 6.59 4.60 -14.10
CA CYS A 90 5.37 5.28 -14.57
C CYS A 90 4.19 4.31 -14.64
N GLY A 91 4.41 3.10 -15.17
CA GLY A 91 3.39 2.05 -15.26
C GLY A 91 2.87 1.62 -13.89
N ILE A 92 3.77 1.26 -12.98
CA ILE A 92 3.42 0.85 -11.60
C ILE A 92 2.73 1.98 -10.85
N SER A 93 3.19 3.23 -10.99
CA SER A 93 2.56 4.38 -10.34
C SER A 93 1.11 4.58 -10.81
N ARG A 94 0.84 4.41 -12.10
CA ARG A 94 -0.53 4.49 -12.64
C ARG A 94 -1.40 3.33 -12.17
N LEU A 95 -0.87 2.11 -12.14
CA LEU A 95 -1.57 0.95 -11.60
C LEU A 95 -1.93 1.13 -10.12
N LYS A 96 -1.00 1.64 -9.32
CA LYS A 96 -1.23 1.97 -7.91
C LYS A 96 -2.38 2.99 -7.77
N ASN A 97 -2.35 4.07 -8.55
CA ASN A 97 -3.43 5.08 -8.50
C ASN A 97 -4.80 4.47 -8.84
N ILE A 98 -4.88 3.62 -9.87
CA ILE A 98 -6.13 2.93 -10.22
C ILE A 98 -6.60 2.04 -9.06
N ALA A 99 -5.70 1.29 -8.44
CA ALA A 99 -6.02 0.44 -7.29
C ALA A 99 -6.51 1.25 -6.08
N ASP A 100 -5.88 2.39 -5.79
CA ASP A 100 -6.30 3.30 -4.71
C ASP A 100 -7.72 3.84 -4.99
N CYS A 101 -7.99 4.30 -6.22
CA CYS A 101 -9.33 4.74 -6.63
C CYS A 101 -10.37 3.62 -6.54
N LEU A 102 -10.00 2.39 -6.91
CA LEU A 102 -10.88 1.22 -6.80
C LEU A 102 -11.26 0.93 -5.35
N ALA A 103 -10.30 1.03 -4.42
CA ALA A 103 -10.55 0.82 -3.00
C ALA A 103 -11.54 1.86 -2.45
N ILE A 104 -11.36 3.15 -2.78
CA ILE A 104 -12.28 4.23 -2.39
C ILE A 104 -13.68 3.96 -2.92
N ARG A 105 -13.79 3.67 -4.23
CA ARG A 105 -15.10 3.41 -4.85
C ARG A 105 -15.78 2.16 -4.28
N SER A 106 -15.01 1.11 -3.97
CA SER A 106 -15.54 -0.09 -3.34
C SER A 106 -16.12 0.20 -1.96
N HIS A 107 -15.51 1.11 -1.20
CA HIS A 107 -16.04 1.51 0.10
C HIS A 107 -17.34 2.30 -0.04
N SER A 108 -17.39 3.30 -0.93
CA SER A 108 -18.62 4.05 -1.21
C SER A 108 -19.75 3.14 -1.68
N TYR A 109 -19.46 2.21 -2.59
CA TYR A 109 -20.43 1.24 -3.06
C TYR A 109 -21.01 0.38 -1.92
N ALA A 110 -20.17 -0.07 -0.99
CA ALA A 110 -20.64 -0.84 0.17
C ALA A 110 -21.57 0.00 1.09
N VAL A 111 -21.27 1.30 1.26
CA VAL A 111 -22.14 2.22 2.00
C VAL A 111 -23.49 2.39 1.31
N ASP A 112 -23.48 2.62 -0.01
CA ASP A 112 -24.71 2.77 -0.80
C ASP A 112 -25.58 1.49 -0.75
N MET A 113 -24.97 0.31 -0.80
CA MET A 113 -25.68 -0.97 -0.69
C MET A 113 -26.24 -1.20 0.72
N ALA A 114 -25.53 -0.77 1.77
CA ALA A 114 -26.05 -0.84 3.13
C ALA A 114 -27.26 0.09 3.35
N GLU A 115 -27.21 1.30 2.77
CA GLU A 115 -28.33 2.24 2.80
C GLU A 115 -29.52 1.69 2.02
N LEU A 116 -29.30 1.13 0.82
CA LEU A 116 -30.34 0.46 0.04
C LEU A 116 -31.02 -0.64 0.85
N GLY A 117 -30.25 -1.52 1.50
CA GLY A 117 -30.80 -2.58 2.37
C GLY A 117 -31.63 -2.01 3.52
N THR A 118 -31.16 -0.93 4.15
CA THR A 118 -31.89 -0.23 5.21
C THR A 118 -33.23 0.33 4.70
N GLN A 119 -33.24 0.98 3.54
CA GLN A 119 -34.48 1.51 2.95
C GLN A 119 -35.45 0.40 2.54
N LEU A 120 -34.97 -0.70 1.98
CA LEU A 120 -35.81 -1.87 1.67
C LEU A 120 -36.45 -2.46 2.94
N SER A 121 -35.67 -2.59 4.02
CA SER A 121 -36.17 -3.06 5.31
C SER A 121 -37.25 -2.14 5.88
N ASN A 122 -37.01 -0.82 5.85
CA ASN A 122 -37.99 0.18 6.28
C ASN A 122 -39.30 0.06 5.48
N LEU A 123 -39.23 0.01 4.15
CA LEU A 123 -40.40 -0.16 3.28
C LEU A 123 -41.15 -1.47 3.53
N ALA A 124 -40.42 -2.56 3.80
CA ALA A 124 -41.01 -3.84 4.12
C ALA A 124 -41.75 -3.82 5.47
N SER A 125 -41.20 -3.10 6.46
CA SER A 125 -41.76 -2.93 7.79
C SER A 125 -42.89 -1.90 7.90
N GLU A 126 -43.17 -1.15 6.83
CA GLU A 126 -44.07 0.00 6.86
C GLU A 126 -45.51 -0.37 7.27
N PRO A 127 -46.04 0.09 8.42
CA PRO A 127 -47.30 -0.40 8.97
C PRO A 127 -48.55 0.12 8.26
N HIS A 128 -48.48 1.24 7.53
CA HIS A 128 -49.67 1.95 7.02
C HIS A 128 -50.18 1.49 5.63
N GLY A 129 -49.51 0.53 4.99
CA GLY A 129 -49.81 0.07 3.62
C GLY A 129 -51.05 -0.84 3.43
N ASN A 130 -51.90 -0.99 4.44
CA ASN A 130 -52.97 -2.00 4.44
C ASN A 130 -54.39 -1.41 4.33
N SER A 131 -54.55 -0.09 4.19
CA SER A 131 -55.89 0.47 4.03
C SER A 131 -56.43 0.22 2.62
N SER A 132 -57.68 -0.25 2.53
CA SER A 132 -58.38 -0.43 1.25
C SER A 132 -58.57 0.90 0.50
N TRP A 133 -58.50 2.03 1.20
CA TRP A 133 -58.57 3.37 0.63
C TRP A 133 -57.31 3.74 -0.18
N ALA A 134 -56.11 3.44 0.34
CA ALA A 134 -54.86 3.77 -0.32
C ALA A 134 -54.47 2.77 -1.43
N SER A 135 -54.83 1.49 -1.27
CA SER A 135 -54.46 0.41 -2.19
C SER A 135 -55.54 0.05 -3.22
N GLY A 136 -56.76 0.60 -3.08
CA GLY A 136 -57.90 0.22 -3.92
C GLY A 136 -58.27 -1.27 -3.83
N GLY A 137 -57.89 -1.95 -2.74
CA GLY A 137 -58.05 -3.41 -2.57
C GLY A 137 -56.96 -4.27 -3.23
N SER A 138 -55.92 -3.66 -3.80
CA SER A 138 -54.80 -4.38 -4.44
C SER A 138 -53.86 -5.04 -3.42
N THR A 139 -53.48 -6.30 -3.67
CA THR A 139 -52.50 -7.04 -2.85
C THR A 139 -51.05 -6.83 -3.26
N ILE A 140 -50.79 -6.12 -4.37
CA ILE A 140 -49.46 -5.96 -4.97
C ILE A 140 -48.44 -5.43 -3.96
N TRP A 141 -48.83 -4.46 -3.13
CA TRP A 141 -47.94 -3.90 -2.10
C TRP A 141 -47.54 -4.93 -1.03
N GLN A 142 -48.44 -5.84 -0.66
CA GLN A 142 -48.11 -6.93 0.28
C GLN A 142 -47.11 -7.90 -0.31
N ASP A 143 -47.23 -8.20 -1.60
CA ASP A 143 -46.29 -9.08 -2.29
C ASP A 143 -44.93 -8.40 -2.50
N MET A 144 -44.92 -7.08 -2.76
CA MET A 144 -43.68 -6.28 -2.80
C MET A 144 -42.98 -6.25 -1.44
N LYS A 145 -43.70 -6.07 -0.33
CA LYS A 145 -43.12 -6.14 1.02
C LYS A 145 -42.43 -7.46 1.33
N LYS A 146 -43.03 -8.59 0.91
CA LYS A 146 -42.39 -9.91 1.02
C LYS A 146 -41.09 -9.95 0.22
N GLY A 147 -41.09 -9.41 -0.99
CA GLY A 147 -39.90 -9.31 -1.84
C GLY A 147 -38.78 -8.45 -1.23
N PHE A 148 -39.13 -7.31 -0.61
CA PHE A 148 -38.15 -6.43 0.04
C PHE A 148 -37.45 -7.10 1.23
N HIS A 149 -38.16 -7.91 2.01
CA HIS A 149 -37.58 -8.69 3.11
C HIS A 149 -36.57 -9.77 2.66
N VAL A 150 -36.64 -10.20 1.40
CA VAL A 150 -35.76 -11.25 0.86
C VAL A 150 -34.45 -10.67 0.32
N ILE A 151 -34.46 -9.39 -0.07
CA ILE A 151 -33.33 -8.70 -0.70
C ILE A 151 -32.47 -7.95 0.33
N ALA A 152 -33.08 -7.47 1.41
CA ALA A 152 -32.38 -6.84 2.54
C ALA A 152 -31.64 -7.89 3.39
#